data_AF-A0A2S5MR28-F1
#
_entry.id   AF-A0A2S5MR28-F1
#
_cell.length_a   1.000
_cell.length_b   1.000
_cell.length_c   1.000
_cell.angle_alpha   90.00
_cell.angle_beta   90.00
_cell.angle_gamma   90.00
#
_symmetry.space_group_name_H-M   'P 1'
#
loop_
_entity.id
_entity.type
_entity.pdbx_description
1 polymer ?
#
loop_
_entity_poly.entity_id
_entity_poly.type
_entity_poly.pdbx_seq_one_letter_code
_entity_poly.pdbx_strand_id
1 'polypeptide(L)'
;MIRQSLCAALLMAAGAVGLASVAQAAVDPKNPDWPCVQKKVENLSPTAIWDGPAIDEHKNWFSAEKIPALVTKLASRRVPLEKATAAIDQFAASVPEADRDVQLTKVFAGLFDTVNTQRRSIIGGIEKYQRSQKSRAQELEQQGVNLANLRGDIVVDDTAAVPESEEEQKLYWAGRIFQERQANIPIACELPAVLEERLFALTQHIRSKMSK
;
A
#
# COMPACT_ATOMS: atom_id res chain seq x y z
N MET A 1 -72.71 29.09 10.40
CA MET A 1 -71.51 29.48 11.19
C MET A 1 -70.34 28.65 10.71
N ILE A 2 -69.47 29.24 9.90
CA ILE A 2 -68.35 28.59 9.23
C ILE A 2 -67.13 28.72 10.16
N ARG A 3 -66.49 27.61 10.52
CA ARG A 3 -65.15 27.61 11.15
C ARG A 3 -64.20 26.77 10.29
N GLN A 4 -63.22 27.48 9.76
CA GLN A 4 -62.00 26.96 9.14
C GLN A 4 -61.19 26.15 10.16
N SER A 5 -60.43 25.16 9.67
CA SER A 5 -59.05 24.91 10.12
C SER A 5 -58.34 24.01 9.12
N LEU A 6 -57.22 24.51 8.61
CA LEU A 6 -56.23 23.80 7.82
C LEU A 6 -55.63 22.64 8.63
N CYS A 7 -55.41 21.49 8.01
CA CYS A 7 -54.42 20.51 8.46
C CYS A 7 -53.51 20.13 7.30
N ALA A 8 -52.22 20.25 7.58
CA ALA A 8 -51.10 20.21 6.67
C ALA A 8 -50.88 18.82 6.03
N ALA A 9 -50.36 18.88 4.80
CA ALA A 9 -49.78 17.75 4.10
C ALA A 9 -48.54 17.23 4.83
N LEU A 10 -48.48 15.92 5.06
CA LEU A 10 -47.29 15.19 5.50
C LEU A 10 -46.91 14.20 4.40
N LEU A 11 -45.92 14.59 3.59
CA LEU A 11 -45.22 13.73 2.64
C LEU A 11 -44.28 12.81 3.43
N MET A 12 -44.58 11.51 3.51
CA MET A 12 -43.60 10.51 3.92
C MET A 12 -42.70 10.15 2.73
N ALA A 13 -41.46 10.64 2.75
CA ALA A 13 -40.39 10.11 1.91
C ALA A 13 -39.59 9.09 2.73
N ALA A 14 -39.83 7.80 2.49
CA ALA A 14 -39.02 6.72 3.05
C ALA A 14 -37.69 6.64 2.29
N GLY A 15 -36.62 7.14 2.90
CA GLY A 15 -35.26 7.02 2.39
C GLY A 15 -34.73 5.61 2.58
N ALA A 16 -34.44 4.92 1.46
CA ALA A 16 -33.71 3.66 1.46
C ALA A 16 -32.25 3.92 1.87
N VAL A 17 -31.89 3.55 3.10
CA VAL A 17 -30.50 3.52 3.55
C VAL A 17 -29.84 2.30 2.91
N GLY A 18 -29.04 2.52 1.87
CA GLY A 18 -28.21 1.49 1.26
C GLY A 18 -27.13 1.04 2.24
N LEU A 19 -27.22 -0.21 2.69
CA LEU A 19 -26.14 -0.91 3.40
C LEU A 19 -24.96 -1.07 2.42
N ALA A 20 -23.96 -0.20 2.54
CA ALA A 20 -22.67 -0.41 1.88
C ALA A 20 -21.99 -1.61 2.57
N SER A 21 -22.04 -2.78 1.93
CA SER A 21 -21.28 -3.96 2.35
C SER A 21 -19.79 -3.66 2.23
N VAL A 22 -19.12 -3.45 3.35
CA VAL A 22 -17.65 -3.42 3.39
C VAL A 22 -17.20 -4.86 3.11
N ALA A 23 -16.66 -5.11 1.92
CA ALA A 23 -16.15 -6.43 1.57
C ALA A 23 -14.99 -6.79 2.52
N GLN A 24 -15.22 -7.65 3.51
CA GLN A 24 -14.11 -8.28 4.24
C GLN A 24 -13.32 -9.16 3.27
N ALA A 25 -12.03 -8.87 3.13
CA ALA A 25 -11.11 -9.74 2.40
C ALA A 25 -11.11 -11.13 3.05
N ALA A 26 -11.33 -12.18 2.26
CA ALA A 26 -11.17 -13.55 2.73
C ALA A 26 -9.72 -13.77 3.17
N VAL A 27 -9.52 -14.22 4.40
CA VAL A 27 -8.18 -14.54 4.93
C VAL A 27 -7.64 -15.72 4.15
N ASP A 28 -6.51 -15.52 3.45
CA ASP A 28 -5.77 -16.63 2.83
C ASP A 28 -5.16 -17.49 3.95
N PRO A 29 -5.57 -18.77 4.10
CA PRO A 29 -5.04 -19.64 5.15
C PRO A 29 -3.52 -19.83 5.08
N LYS A 30 -2.92 -19.65 3.89
CA LYS A 30 -1.47 -19.74 3.69
C LYS A 30 -0.75 -18.47 4.12
N ASN A 31 -1.44 -17.34 4.21
CA ASN A 31 -0.90 -16.03 4.54
C ASN A 31 -1.80 -15.32 5.57
N PRO A 32 -1.96 -15.85 6.80
CA PRO A 32 -2.94 -15.37 7.78
C PRO A 32 -2.65 -13.95 8.29
N ASP A 33 -1.43 -13.45 8.09
CA ASP A 33 -0.99 -12.11 8.48
C ASP A 33 -0.93 -11.11 7.32
N TRP A 34 -1.41 -11.50 6.14
CA TRP A 34 -1.50 -10.59 5.01
C TRP A 34 -2.82 -9.80 5.06
N PRO A 35 -2.77 -8.46 5.22
CA PRO A 35 -3.98 -7.67 5.46
C PRO A 35 -4.65 -7.12 4.19
N CYS A 36 -4.03 -7.26 3.02
CA CYS A 36 -4.49 -6.63 1.79
C CYS A 36 -5.50 -7.51 1.04
N VAL A 37 -6.45 -6.87 0.33
CA VAL A 37 -7.43 -7.56 -0.53
C VAL A 37 -6.74 -8.32 -1.66
N GLN A 38 -5.66 -7.76 -2.22
CA GLN A 38 -4.87 -8.40 -3.27
C GLN A 38 -4.07 -9.57 -2.70
N LYS A 39 -3.88 -10.64 -3.49
CA LYS A 39 -3.04 -11.78 -3.07
C LYS A 39 -1.61 -11.35 -2.79
N LYS A 40 -0.99 -11.98 -1.80
CA LYS A 40 0.44 -11.78 -1.51
C LYS A 40 1.30 -12.34 -2.65
N VAL A 41 1.92 -11.45 -3.43
CA VAL A 41 2.87 -11.81 -4.50
C VAL A 41 4.15 -11.01 -4.32
N GLU A 42 5.15 -11.66 -3.73
CA GLU A 42 6.42 -11.00 -3.36
C GLU A 42 7.32 -10.68 -4.55
N ASN A 43 7.38 -11.58 -5.52
CA ASN A 43 8.25 -11.47 -6.68
C ASN A 43 7.44 -11.30 -7.94
N LEU A 44 7.80 -10.29 -8.73
CA LEU A 44 7.28 -10.11 -10.08
C LEU A 44 7.97 -11.10 -11.03
N SER A 45 7.27 -11.47 -12.10
CA SER A 45 7.89 -12.17 -13.22
C SER A 45 8.36 -11.14 -14.25
N PRO A 46 9.64 -11.16 -14.68
CA PRO A 46 10.10 -10.22 -15.70
C PRO A 46 9.36 -10.41 -17.02
N THR A 47 9.02 -11.66 -17.37
CA THR A 47 8.27 -11.99 -18.59
C THR A 47 6.83 -11.46 -18.61
N ALA A 48 6.29 -11.02 -17.48
CA ALA A 48 4.95 -10.43 -17.43
C ALA A 48 4.92 -8.96 -17.90
N ILE A 49 6.06 -8.28 -17.91
CA ILE A 49 6.15 -6.84 -18.22
C ILE A 49 7.17 -6.51 -19.31
N TRP A 50 8.00 -7.47 -19.72
CA TRP A 50 9.08 -7.30 -20.68
C TRP A 50 8.96 -8.28 -21.84
N ASP A 51 8.91 -7.72 -23.04
CA ASP A 51 8.84 -8.41 -24.32
C ASP A 51 10.14 -8.26 -25.14
N GLY A 52 11.21 -7.74 -24.54
CA GLY A 52 12.51 -7.55 -25.18
C GLY A 52 13.45 -8.75 -25.01
N PRO A 53 14.75 -8.57 -25.33
CA PRO A 53 15.79 -9.59 -25.17
C PRO A 53 15.88 -10.15 -23.74
N ALA A 54 16.39 -11.38 -23.61
CA ALA A 54 16.55 -12.02 -22.31
C ALA A 54 17.45 -11.21 -21.36
N ILE A 55 17.09 -11.15 -20.08
CA ILE A 55 17.82 -10.37 -19.06
C ILE A 55 18.83 -11.19 -18.25
N ASP A 56 18.87 -12.51 -18.42
CA ASP A 56 19.69 -13.41 -17.59
C ASP A 56 21.19 -13.10 -17.67
N GLU A 57 21.66 -12.62 -18.81
CA GLU A 57 23.05 -12.23 -19.05
C GLU A 57 23.40 -10.84 -18.48
N HIS A 58 22.41 -10.11 -17.96
CA HIS A 58 22.56 -8.74 -17.47
C HIS A 58 22.47 -8.62 -15.95
N LYS A 59 22.63 -9.72 -15.22
CA LYS A 59 22.65 -9.75 -13.74
C LYS A 59 23.75 -8.88 -13.12
N ASN A 60 24.82 -8.59 -13.86
CA ASN A 60 25.93 -7.73 -13.45
C ASN A 60 25.75 -6.24 -13.84
N TRP A 61 24.51 -5.78 -14.06
CA TRP A 61 24.20 -4.39 -14.42
C TRP A 61 24.84 -3.36 -13.48
N PHE A 62 25.01 -3.72 -12.19
CA PHE A 62 25.59 -2.87 -11.16
C PHE A 62 27.10 -2.58 -11.37
N SER A 63 27.78 -3.37 -12.20
CA SER A 63 29.20 -3.19 -12.53
C SER A 63 29.43 -2.24 -13.71
N ALA A 64 28.38 -1.84 -14.43
CA ALA A 64 28.52 -0.88 -15.52
C ALA A 64 28.74 0.53 -14.96
N GLU A 65 29.45 1.39 -15.70
CA GLU A 65 29.84 2.71 -15.22
C GLU A 65 28.62 3.65 -15.02
N LYS A 66 27.73 3.72 -16.02
CA LYS A 66 26.63 4.72 -16.07
C LYS A 66 25.26 4.17 -15.62
N ILE A 67 25.05 2.86 -15.72
CA ILE A 67 23.74 2.22 -15.47
C ILE A 67 23.31 2.27 -14.00
N PRO A 68 24.16 2.05 -12.99
CA PRO A 68 23.73 2.01 -11.60
C PRO A 68 23.13 3.33 -11.12
N ALA A 69 23.74 4.45 -11.53
CA ALA A 69 23.23 5.79 -11.24
C ALA A 69 21.88 6.04 -11.92
N LEU A 70 21.73 5.62 -13.18
CA LEU A 70 20.46 5.72 -13.90
C LEU A 70 19.38 4.88 -13.20
N VAL A 71 19.64 3.60 -12.93
CA VAL A 71 18.70 2.69 -12.25
C VAL A 71 18.25 3.27 -10.90
N THR A 72 19.18 3.81 -10.11
CA THR A 72 18.86 4.47 -8.82
C THR A 72 17.90 5.64 -9.01
N LYS A 73 18.11 6.46 -10.05
CA LYS A 73 17.22 7.57 -10.39
C LYS A 73 15.84 7.08 -10.84
N LEU A 74 15.78 6.06 -11.70
CA LEU A 74 14.53 5.52 -12.24
C LEU A 74 13.67 4.87 -11.14
N ALA A 75 14.28 4.08 -10.27
CA ALA A 75 13.63 3.41 -9.14
C ALA A 75 13.21 4.36 -8.01
N SER A 76 13.66 5.61 -8.02
CA SER A 76 13.28 6.60 -7.01
C SER A 76 11.87 7.13 -7.26
N ARG A 77 10.95 6.85 -6.34
CA ARG A 77 9.57 7.40 -6.35
C ARG A 77 9.53 8.93 -6.20
N ARG A 78 10.60 9.56 -5.72
CA ARG A 78 10.71 11.03 -5.60
C ARG A 78 10.98 11.70 -6.95
N VAL A 79 11.39 10.93 -7.96
CA VAL A 79 11.65 11.45 -9.31
C VAL A 79 10.36 11.33 -10.11
N PRO A 80 9.76 12.45 -10.58
CA PRO A 80 8.58 12.41 -11.46
C PRO A 80 8.81 11.52 -12.67
N LEU A 81 7.76 10.86 -13.17
CA LEU A 81 7.86 9.90 -14.27
C LEU A 81 8.48 10.54 -15.51
N GLU A 82 8.12 11.78 -15.81
CA GLU A 82 8.61 12.57 -16.95
C GLU A 82 10.12 12.82 -16.87
N LYS A 83 10.64 13.06 -15.66
CA LYS A 83 12.09 13.23 -15.44
C LYS A 83 12.84 11.90 -15.53
N ALA A 84 12.19 10.78 -15.23
CA ALA A 84 12.75 9.46 -15.36
C ALA A 84 12.80 9.01 -16.83
N THR A 85 11.73 9.23 -17.59
CA THR A 85 11.69 8.94 -19.05
C THR A 85 12.68 9.82 -19.81
N ALA A 86 12.80 11.11 -19.48
CA ALA A 86 13.83 11.98 -20.05
C ALA A 86 15.27 11.50 -19.75
N ALA A 87 15.51 10.87 -18.59
CA ALA A 87 16.82 10.31 -18.27
C ALA A 87 17.13 9.06 -19.12
N ILE A 88 16.11 8.26 -19.43
CA ILE A 88 16.24 7.13 -20.37
C ILE A 88 16.57 7.66 -21.77
N ASP A 89 15.89 8.72 -22.22
CA ASP A 89 16.12 9.35 -23.53
C ASP A 89 17.56 9.85 -23.66
N GLN A 90 18.03 10.58 -22.65
CA GLN A 90 19.40 11.07 -22.59
C GLN A 90 20.42 9.92 -22.62
N PHE A 91 20.17 8.85 -21.87
CA PHE A 91 21.03 7.67 -21.86
C PHE A 91 21.07 6.99 -23.23
N ALA A 92 19.90 6.71 -23.82
CA ALA A 92 19.79 6.05 -25.13
C ALA A 92 20.47 6.85 -26.26
N ALA A 93 20.41 8.18 -26.21
CA ALA A 93 21.10 9.06 -27.15
C ALA A 93 22.63 9.10 -26.94
N SER A 94 23.11 8.81 -25.73
CA SER A 94 24.54 8.80 -25.41
C SER A 94 25.26 7.48 -25.76
N VAL A 95 24.50 6.44 -26.11
CA VAL A 95 25.00 5.10 -26.44
C VAL A 95 25.04 4.94 -27.97
N PRO A 96 26.11 4.37 -28.55
CA PRO A 96 26.15 4.03 -29.97
C PRO A 96 24.94 3.17 -30.38
N GLU A 97 24.38 3.42 -31.56
CA GLU A 97 23.16 2.74 -32.01
C GLU A 97 23.29 1.21 -32.00
N ALA A 98 24.46 0.69 -32.39
CA ALA A 98 24.75 -0.75 -32.39
C ALA A 98 24.69 -1.39 -31.00
N ASP A 99 24.95 -0.63 -29.93
CA ASP A 99 24.97 -1.13 -28.55
C ASP A 99 23.69 -0.77 -27.76
N ARG A 100 22.83 0.06 -28.34
CA ARG A 100 21.70 0.68 -27.62
C ARG A 100 20.78 -0.36 -26.98
N ASP A 101 20.41 -1.39 -27.73
CA ASP A 101 19.48 -2.42 -27.27
C ASP A 101 20.09 -3.24 -26.13
N VAL A 102 21.37 -3.58 -26.21
CA VAL A 102 22.09 -4.30 -25.16
C VAL A 102 22.17 -3.45 -23.88
N GLN A 103 22.49 -2.16 -24.02
CA GLN A 103 22.57 -1.26 -22.86
C GLN A 103 21.19 -1.01 -22.23
N LEU A 104 20.15 -0.83 -23.04
CA LEU A 104 18.77 -0.64 -22.56
C LEU A 104 18.19 -1.90 -21.92
N THR A 105 18.50 -3.09 -22.44
CA THR A 105 18.15 -4.36 -21.79
C THR A 105 18.82 -4.47 -20.42
N LYS A 106 20.08 -4.04 -20.29
CA LYS A 106 20.79 -3.98 -19.01
C LYS A 106 20.20 -2.94 -18.04
N VAL A 107 19.73 -1.79 -18.54
CA VAL A 107 18.98 -0.81 -17.73
C VAL A 107 17.68 -1.41 -17.21
N PHE A 108 16.92 -2.10 -18.07
CA PHE A 108 15.70 -2.78 -17.66
C PHE A 108 16.00 -3.87 -16.61
N ALA A 109 17.01 -4.71 -16.82
CA ALA A 109 17.41 -5.74 -15.85
C ALA A 109 17.69 -5.14 -14.46
N GLY A 110 18.44 -4.03 -14.40
CA GLY A 110 18.73 -3.35 -13.15
C GLY A 110 17.53 -2.67 -12.51
N LEU A 111 16.67 -2.03 -13.32
CA LEU A 111 15.43 -1.42 -12.85
C LEU A 111 14.48 -2.47 -12.27
N PHE A 112 14.28 -3.58 -12.98
CA PHE A 112 13.44 -4.69 -12.55
C PHE A 112 13.95 -5.28 -11.23
N ASP A 113 15.23 -5.61 -11.13
CA ASP A 113 15.84 -6.18 -9.92
C ASP A 113 15.70 -5.24 -8.71
N THR A 114 16.00 -3.95 -8.92
CA THR A 114 15.87 -2.93 -7.87
C THR A 114 14.43 -2.78 -7.38
N VAL A 115 13.48 -2.66 -8.31
CA VAL A 115 12.06 -2.49 -7.97
C VAL A 115 11.48 -3.75 -7.34
N ASN A 116 11.84 -4.93 -7.84
CA ASN A 116 11.41 -6.21 -7.27
C ASN A 116 11.94 -6.39 -5.84
N THR A 117 13.16 -5.92 -5.56
CA THR A 117 13.70 -5.88 -4.19
C THR A 117 12.94 -4.91 -3.29
N GLN A 118 12.61 -3.71 -3.77
CA GLN A 118 11.79 -2.75 -3.03
C GLN A 118 10.39 -3.33 -2.73
N ARG A 119 9.79 -4.02 -3.71
CA ARG A 119 8.50 -4.69 -3.55
C ARG A 119 8.54 -5.71 -2.42
N ARG A 120 9.52 -6.62 -2.41
CA ARG A 120 9.68 -7.61 -1.34
C ARG A 120 9.77 -6.94 0.04
N SER A 121 10.53 -5.85 0.14
CA SER A 121 10.67 -5.08 1.37
C SER A 121 9.33 -4.46 1.83
N ILE A 122 8.57 -3.86 0.90
CA ILE A 122 7.24 -3.29 1.19
C ILE A 122 6.26 -4.37 1.66
N ILE A 123 6.17 -5.48 0.93
CA ILE A 123 5.27 -6.60 1.28
C ILE A 123 5.63 -7.18 2.65
N GLY A 124 6.92 -7.43 2.91
CA GLY A 124 7.37 -7.88 4.23
C GLY A 124 7.09 -6.85 5.34
N GLY A 125 7.20 -5.56 5.02
CA GLY A 125 6.87 -4.47 5.93
C GLY A 125 5.39 -4.42 6.30
N ILE A 126 4.50 -4.57 5.31
CA ILE A 126 3.03 -4.64 5.52
C ILE A 126 2.67 -5.82 6.42
N GLU A 127 3.22 -6.99 6.13
CA GLU A 127 2.93 -8.20 6.92
C GLU A 127 3.45 -8.08 8.36
N LYS A 128 4.68 -7.56 8.53
CA LYS A 128 5.23 -7.27 9.87
C LYS A 128 4.37 -6.25 10.61
N TYR A 129 3.88 -5.22 9.92
CA TYR A 129 3.00 -4.22 10.50
C TYR A 129 1.69 -4.85 10.96
N GLN A 130 1.05 -5.70 10.15
CA GLN A 130 -0.15 -6.42 10.52
C GLN A 130 0.05 -7.31 11.75
N ARG A 131 1.16 -8.07 11.82
CA ARG A 131 1.50 -8.84 13.03
C ARG A 131 1.62 -7.95 14.27
N SER A 132 2.23 -6.78 14.13
CA SER A 132 2.33 -5.82 15.24
C SER A 132 0.97 -5.28 15.67
N GLN A 133 0.04 -5.04 14.74
CA GLN A 133 -1.32 -4.62 15.07
C GLN A 133 -2.09 -5.73 15.81
N LYS A 134 -1.98 -6.99 15.37
CA LYS A 134 -2.59 -8.14 16.08
C LYS A 134 -2.06 -8.27 17.51
N SER A 135 -0.75 -8.21 17.71
CA SER A 135 -0.15 -8.28 19.04
C SER A 135 -0.59 -7.10 19.92
N ARG A 136 -0.72 -5.89 19.35
CA ARG A 136 -1.22 -4.73 20.08
C ARG A 136 -2.69 -4.86 20.47
N ALA A 137 -3.52 -5.44 19.60
CA ALA A 137 -4.92 -5.71 19.92
C ALA A 137 -5.05 -6.64 21.13
N GLN A 138 -4.29 -7.73 21.17
CA GLN A 138 -4.26 -8.66 22.30
C GLN A 138 -3.81 -7.99 23.61
N GLU A 139 -2.81 -7.11 23.53
CA GLU A 139 -2.34 -6.34 24.69
C GLU A 139 -3.41 -5.39 25.22
N LEU A 140 -4.12 -4.68 24.32
CA LEU A 140 -5.22 -3.78 24.68
C LEU A 140 -6.41 -4.53 25.29
N GLU A 141 -6.76 -5.70 24.74
CA GLU A 141 -7.78 -6.59 25.30
C GLU A 141 -7.42 -7.00 26.73
N GLN A 142 -6.18 -7.46 26.95
CA GLN A 142 -5.71 -7.84 28.28
C GLN A 142 -5.70 -6.65 29.27
N GLN A 143 -5.30 -5.46 28.81
CA GLN A 143 -5.34 -4.24 29.62
C GLN A 143 -6.77 -3.86 30.00
N GLY A 144 -7.71 -3.97 29.06
CA GLY A 144 -9.14 -3.73 29.30
C GLY A 144 -9.73 -4.70 30.33
N VAL A 145 -9.43 -6.00 30.21
CA VAL A 145 -9.86 -7.02 31.18
C VAL A 145 -9.28 -6.73 32.57
N ASN A 146 -7.99 -6.40 32.66
CA ASN A 146 -7.35 -6.10 33.94
C ASN A 146 -7.97 -4.87 34.61
N LEU A 147 -8.24 -3.81 33.84
CA LEU A 147 -8.88 -2.60 34.34
C LEU A 147 -10.31 -2.86 34.83
N ALA A 148 -11.08 -3.67 34.10
CA ALA A 148 -12.41 -4.09 34.51
C ALA A 148 -12.38 -4.87 35.83
N ASN A 149 -11.43 -5.80 35.99
CA ASN A 149 -11.25 -6.56 37.23
C ASN A 149 -10.88 -5.66 38.42
N LEU A 150 -10.10 -4.59 38.19
CA LEU A 150 -9.75 -3.62 39.23
C LEU A 150 -10.93 -2.74 39.66
N ARG A 151 -11.84 -2.43 38.73
CA ARG A 151 -13.06 -1.65 39.01
C ARG A 151 -14.11 -2.46 39.80
N GLY A 152 -14.15 -3.79 39.66
CA GLY A 152 -15.19 -4.63 40.28
C GLY A 152 -16.60 -4.38 39.70
N ASP A 153 -17.65 -4.88 40.37
CA ASP A 153 -19.08 -4.69 39.99
C ASP A 153 -19.60 -3.25 40.26
N ILE A 154 -18.81 -2.22 39.96
CA ILE A 154 -19.27 -0.84 40.06
C ILE A 154 -20.08 -0.54 38.79
N VAL A 155 -21.41 -0.46 38.93
CA VAL A 155 -22.32 0.00 37.89
C VAL A 155 -22.04 1.47 37.60
N VAL A 156 -21.40 1.75 36.47
CA VAL A 156 -21.18 3.11 35.98
C VAL A 156 -22.26 3.43 34.95
N ASP A 157 -22.95 4.56 35.15
CA ASP A 157 -23.96 5.11 34.24
C ASP A 157 -23.35 5.44 32.86
N ASP A 158 -24.02 5.01 31.80
CA ASP A 158 -23.50 4.90 30.42
C ASP A 158 -23.57 6.24 29.66
N THR A 159 -23.01 7.29 30.26
CA THR A 159 -22.82 8.58 29.58
C THR A 159 -21.35 8.91 29.49
N ALA A 160 -20.76 8.67 28.31
CA ALA A 160 -19.45 9.16 27.86
C ALA A 160 -18.42 9.34 28.99
N ALA A 161 -18.03 8.23 29.63
CA ALA A 161 -17.07 8.25 30.73
C ALA A 161 -15.74 8.87 30.26
N VAL A 162 -15.48 10.10 30.71
CA VAL A 162 -14.13 10.66 30.68
C VAL A 162 -13.27 9.74 31.55
N PRO A 163 -12.11 9.24 31.06
CA PRO A 163 -11.26 8.38 31.86
C PRO A 163 -10.82 9.10 33.15
N GLU A 164 -11.23 8.56 34.30
CA GLU A 164 -11.09 9.15 35.63
C GLU A 164 -9.74 8.78 36.27
N SER A 165 -9.18 7.61 35.92
CA SER A 165 -7.86 7.14 36.39
C SER A 165 -6.75 7.30 35.33
N GLU A 166 -5.49 7.30 35.77
CA GLU A 166 -4.32 7.35 34.87
C GLU A 166 -4.28 6.11 33.94
N GLU A 167 -4.64 4.93 34.44
CA GLU A 167 -4.72 3.68 33.68
C GLU A 167 -5.79 3.73 32.59
N GLU A 168 -6.95 4.33 32.90
CA GLU A 168 -8.06 4.53 31.96
C GLU A 168 -7.65 5.49 30.84
N GLN A 169 -6.96 6.58 31.18
CA GLN A 169 -6.43 7.52 30.21
C GLN A 169 -5.42 6.85 29.28
N LYS A 170 -4.49 6.07 29.84
CA LYS A 170 -3.51 5.29 29.06
C LYS A 170 -4.20 4.35 28.09
N LEU A 171 -5.20 3.59 28.54
CA LEU A 171 -5.93 2.64 27.71
C LEU A 171 -6.71 3.36 26.60
N TYR A 172 -7.39 4.47 26.92
CA TYR A 172 -8.13 5.28 25.95
C TYR A 172 -7.21 5.78 24.82
N TRP A 173 -6.09 6.41 25.18
CA TRP A 173 -5.12 6.91 24.19
C TRP A 173 -4.50 5.78 23.38
N ALA A 174 -4.18 4.66 24.02
CA ALA A 174 -3.64 3.49 23.36
C ALA A 174 -4.62 2.89 22.35
N GLY A 175 -5.91 2.81 22.69
CA GLY A 175 -6.98 2.36 21.81
C GLY A 175 -7.16 3.30 20.61
N ARG A 176 -7.13 4.63 20.83
CA ARG A 176 -7.19 5.61 19.75
C ARG A 176 -6.02 5.47 18.77
N ILE A 177 -4.78 5.41 19.28
CA ILE A 177 -3.59 5.22 18.45
C ILE A 177 -3.67 3.92 17.65
N PHE A 178 -4.18 2.85 18.26
CA PHE A 178 -4.40 1.58 17.58
C PHE A 178 -5.41 1.70 16.44
N GLN A 179 -6.55 2.35 16.66
CA GLN A 179 -7.56 2.58 15.61
C GLN A 179 -7.01 3.43 14.46
N GLU A 180 -6.29 4.51 14.76
CA GLU A 180 -5.64 5.35 13.76
C GLU A 180 -4.62 4.55 12.92
N ARG A 181 -3.85 3.66 13.56
CA ARG A 181 -2.91 2.77 12.87
C ARG A 181 -3.61 1.71 12.01
N GLN A 182 -4.66 1.09 12.52
CA GLN A 182 -5.45 0.10 11.79
C GLN A 182 -6.08 0.72 10.53
N ALA A 183 -6.54 1.97 10.62
CA ALA A 183 -7.10 2.71 9.49
C ALA A 183 -6.09 3.03 8.37
N ASN A 184 -4.78 2.99 8.65
CA ASN A 184 -3.73 3.25 7.67
C ASN A 184 -3.29 2.01 6.88
N ILE A 185 -3.70 0.80 7.29
CA ILE A 185 -3.35 -0.43 6.58
C ILE A 185 -3.78 -0.43 5.12
N PRO A 186 -5.02 -0.02 4.75
CA PRO A 186 -5.44 0.03 3.35
C PRO A 186 -4.52 0.90 2.48
N ILE A 187 -4.05 2.04 3.02
CA ILE A 187 -3.13 2.94 2.31
C ILE A 187 -1.79 2.24 2.04
N ALA A 188 -1.27 1.49 3.02
CA ALA A 188 -0.05 0.72 2.83
C ALA A 188 -0.22 -0.37 1.75
N CYS A 189 -1.41 -0.94 1.63
CA CYS A 189 -1.75 -1.94 0.62
C CYS A 189 -1.80 -1.42 -0.81
N GLU A 190 -1.84 -0.10 -1.03
CA GLU A 190 -1.77 0.52 -2.37
C GLU A 190 -0.33 0.61 -2.90
N LEU A 191 0.66 0.68 -1.99
CA LEU A 191 2.06 0.88 -2.34
C LEU A 191 2.64 -0.14 -3.35
N PRO A 192 2.34 -1.45 -3.24
CA PRO A 192 2.82 -2.43 -4.22
C PRO A 192 2.33 -2.12 -5.64
N ALA A 193 1.07 -1.71 -5.81
CA ALA A 193 0.49 -1.43 -7.12
C ALA A 193 1.10 -0.18 -7.77
N VAL A 194 1.26 0.89 -6.99
CA VAL A 194 1.90 2.14 -7.47
C VAL A 194 3.33 1.90 -7.96
N LEU A 195 4.06 1.02 -7.27
CA LEU A 195 5.43 0.65 -7.65
C LEU A 195 5.46 -0.14 -8.97
N GLU A 196 4.51 -1.06 -9.16
CA GLU A 196 4.34 -1.85 -10.40
C GLU A 196 3.93 -0.98 -11.59
N GLU A 197 2.97 -0.06 -11.42
CA GLU A 197 2.52 0.86 -12.47
C GLU A 197 3.69 1.68 -13.01
N ARG A 198 4.50 2.25 -12.11
CA ARG A 198 5.69 3.00 -12.50
C ARG A 198 6.70 2.13 -13.23
N LEU A 199 6.95 0.92 -12.75
CA LEU A 199 7.87 -0.02 -13.40
C LEU A 199 7.40 -0.33 -14.82
N PHE A 200 6.10 -0.60 -15.00
CA PHE A 200 5.52 -0.87 -16.31
C PHE A 200 5.69 0.32 -17.26
N ALA A 201 5.35 1.54 -16.82
CA ALA A 201 5.50 2.75 -17.63
C ALA A 201 6.96 2.97 -18.09
N LEU A 202 7.92 2.81 -17.19
CA LEU A 202 9.34 2.92 -17.50
C LEU A 202 9.81 1.79 -18.44
N THR A 203 9.27 0.59 -18.27
CA THR A 203 9.60 -0.56 -19.12
C THR A 203 9.13 -0.33 -20.56
N GLN A 204 7.89 0.13 -20.75
CA GLN A 204 7.37 0.51 -22.06
C GLN A 204 8.20 1.63 -22.70
N HIS A 205 8.62 2.63 -21.90
CA HIS A 205 9.47 3.70 -22.39
C HIS A 205 10.85 3.20 -22.81
N ILE A 206 11.47 2.30 -22.05
CA ILE A 206 12.74 1.64 -22.44
C ILE A 206 12.58 0.92 -23.78
N ARG A 207 11.53 0.11 -23.94
CA ARG A 207 11.25 -0.61 -25.19
C ARG A 207 11.07 0.33 -26.38
N SER A 208 10.42 1.47 -26.17
CA SER A 208 10.23 2.48 -27.24
C SER A 208 11.54 3.07 -27.79
N LYS A 209 12.65 2.93 -27.06
CA LYS A 209 13.99 3.42 -27.47
C LYS A 209 14.88 2.35 -28.06
N MET A 210 14.40 1.11 -28.12
CA MET A 210 15.09 -0.01 -28.73
C MET A 210 14.74 -0.13 -30.21
N SER A 211 15.52 -0.93 -30.94
CA SER A 211 15.12 -1.35 -32.29
C SER A 211 13.81 -2.15 -32.25
N LYS A 212 13.03 -2.05 -33.34
CA LYS A 212 11.75 -2.75 -33.49
C LYS A 212 11.95 -4.22 -33.79
#